data_AF-A0A2P4S440-F1
#
_entry.id   AF-A0A2P4S440-F1
#
_cell.length_a   1.000
_cell.length_b   1.000
_cell.length_c   1.000
_cell.angle_alpha   90.00
_cell.angle_beta   90.00
_cell.angle_gamma   90.00
#
_symmetry.space_group_name_H-M   'P 1'
#
loop_
_entity.id
_entity.type
_entity.pdbx_description
1 polymer ?
#
loop_
_entity_poly.entity_id
_entity_poly.type
_entity_poly.pdbx_seq_one_letter_code
_entity_poly.pdbx_strand_id
1 'polypeptide(L)' 'MPFLPDEARSLPPPPLVNKGSVWLGLTGWLAALLDNGFAQRPVLRAGEGRRG' A
#
# COMPACT_ATOMS: atom_id res chain seq x y z
N MET A 1 18.86 -8.54 -15.51
CA MET A 1 17.87 -7.81 -16.31
C MET A 1 17.25 -6.75 -15.43
N PRO A 2 17.18 -5.49 -15.86
CA PRO A 2 16.58 -4.44 -15.05
C PRO A 2 15.06 -4.68 -14.91
N PHE A 3 14.49 -4.29 -13.77
CA PHE A 3 13.05 -4.45 -13.49
C PHE A 3 12.18 -3.63 -14.46
N LEU A 4 12.65 -2.44 -14.86
CA LEU A 4 12.07 -1.64 -15.94
C LEU A 4 13.12 -1.44 -17.05
N PRO A 5 12.70 -1.38 -18.33
CA PRO A 5 13.57 -1.03 -19.45
C PRO A 5 13.99 0.46 -19.39
N ASP A 6 15.13 0.80 -20.00
CA ASP A 6 15.69 2.16 -19.95
C ASP A 6 14.76 3.20 -20.60
N GLU A 7 14.00 2.79 -21.62
CA GLU A 7 13.03 3.63 -22.32
C GLU A 7 11.91 4.12 -21.39
N ALA A 8 11.60 3.39 -20.31
CA ALA A 8 10.55 3.78 -19.36
C ALA A 8 10.91 5.05 -18.57
N ARG A 9 12.20 5.43 -18.49
CA ARG A 9 12.64 6.67 -17.84
C ARG A 9 12.22 7.93 -18.63
N SER A 10 11.90 7.77 -19.91
CA SER A 10 11.38 8.86 -20.75
C SER A 10 9.90 9.17 -20.51
N LEU A 11 9.17 8.25 -19.88
CA LEU A 11 7.75 8.43 -19.57
C LEU A 11 7.58 9.32 -18.33
N PRO A 12 6.52 10.15 -18.28
CA PRO A 12 6.21 10.89 -17.06
C PRO A 12 5.93 9.91 -15.91
N PRO A 13 6.50 10.14 -14.72
CA PRO A 13 6.23 9.27 -13.58
C PRO A 13 4.73 9.33 -13.22
N PRO A 14 4.14 8.21 -12.78
CA PRO A 14 2.75 8.20 -12.38
C PRO A 14 2.54 9.17 -11.20
N PRO A 15 1.41 9.90 -11.15
CA PRO A 15 1.07 10.72 -10.00
C PRO A 15 1.01 9.87 -8.72
N LEU A 16 1.37 10.45 -7.57
CA LEU A 16 1.26 9.79 -6.26
C LEU A 16 -0.14 9.23 -6.04
N VAL A 17 -1.16 10.05 -6.33
CA VAL A 17 -2.56 9.67 -6.29
C VAL A 17 -2.99 9.30 -7.70
N ASN A 18 -2.98 8.00 -7.98
CA ASN A 18 -3.57 7.42 -9.18
C ASN A 18 -4.47 6.25 -8.79
N LYS A 19 -5.26 5.72 -9.74
CA LYS A 19 -6.17 4.60 -9.50
C LYS A 19 -5.48 3.38 -8.86
N GLY A 20 -4.27 3.07 -9.31
CA GLY A 20 -3.45 1.98 -8.76
C GLY A 20 -3.05 2.23 -7.31
N SER A 21 -2.53 3.42 -7.00
CA SER A 21 -2.16 3.80 -5.62
C SER A 21 -3.36 3.76 -4.67
N VAL A 22 -4.53 4.22 -5.11
CA VAL A 22 -5.76 4.19 -4.30
C VAL A 22 -6.19 2.74 -4.04
N TRP A 23 -6.19 1.90 -5.09
CA TRP A 23 -6.56 0.50 -4.95
C TRP A 23 -5.60 -0.25 -4.03
N LEU A 24 -4.29 -0.11 -4.24
CA LEU A 24 -3.26 -0.73 -3.41
C LEU A 24 -3.34 -0.25 -1.95
N GLY A 25 -3.51 1.05 -1.73
CA GLY A 25 -3.70 1.62 -0.39
C GLY A 25 -4.92 1.03 0.33
N LEU A 26 -6.07 0.93 -0.36
CA LEU A 26 -7.28 0.32 0.20
C LEU A 26 -7.06 -1.17 0.51
N THR A 27 -6.47 -1.93 -0.41
CA THR A 27 -6.22 -3.36 -0.18
C THR A 27 -5.25 -3.61 0.98
N GLY A 28 -4.20 -2.78 1.11
CA GLY A 28 -3.27 -2.85 2.23
C GLY A 28 -3.93 -2.52 3.57
N TRP A 29 -4.81 -1.51 3.57
CA TRP A 29 -5.58 -1.15 4.77
C TRP A 29 -6.56 -2.26 5.17
N LEU A 30 -7.33 -2.82 4.23
CA LEU A 30 -8.22 -3.97 4.49
C LEU A 30 -7.44 -5.19 5.01
N ALA A 31 -6.28 -5.49 4.43
CA ALA A 31 -5.42 -6.57 4.92
C ALA A 31 -4.98 -6.32 6.38
N ALA A 32 -4.64 -5.08 6.74
CA ALA A 32 -4.30 -4.73 8.12
C ALA A 32 -5.49 -4.84 9.08
N LEU A 33 -6.71 -4.49 8.64
CA LEU A 33 -7.92 -4.71 9.45
C LEU A 33 -8.16 -6.20 9.70
N LEU A 34 -8.02 -7.03 8.66
CA LEU A 34 -8.16 -8.48 8.77
C LEU A 34 -7.13 -9.09 9.71
N ASP A 35 -5.86 -8.70 9.58
CA ASP A 35 -4.78 -9.15 10.46
C ASP A 35 -5.07 -8.83 11.93
N ASN A 36 -5.52 -7.60 12.22
CA ASN A 36 -5.91 -7.23 13.58
C ASN A 36 -7.15 -7.99 14.06
N GLY A 37 -8.12 -8.25 13.18
CA GLY A 37 -9.31 -9.05 13.49
C GLY A 37 -8.96 -10.48 13.90
N PHE A 38 -8.09 -11.14 13.14
CA PHE A 38 -7.61 -12.50 13.47
C PHE A 38 -6.78 -12.52 14.76
N ALA A 39 -5.97 -11.48 15.01
CA ALA A 39 -5.14 -11.37 16.20
C ALA A 39 -5.90 -10.90 17.46
N GLN A 40 -7.23 -10.73 17.39
CA GLN A 40 -8.07 -10.16 18.47
C GLN A 40 -7.55 -8.81 18.98
N ARG A 41 -6.90 -8.04 18.10
CA ARG A 41 -6.41 -6.68 18.37
C ARG A 41 -7.48 -5.65 17.96
N PRO A 42 -7.43 -4.43 18.51
CA PRO A 42 -8.34 -3.37 18.08
C PRO A 42 -8.26 -3.13 16.56
N VAL A 43 -9.29 -3.57 15.83
CA VAL A 43 -9.32 -3.56 14.36
C VAL A 43 -9.17 -2.15 13.80
N LEU A 44 -9.83 -1.16 14.40
CA LEU A 44 -9.78 0.23 13.93
C LEU A 44 -8.46 0.94 14.24
N ARG A 45 -7.61 0.36 15.09
CA ARG A 45 -6.24 0.85 15.33
C ARG A 45 -5.23 0.27 14.33
N ALA A 46 -5.69 -0.47 13.32
CA ALA A 46 -4.82 -1.00 12.28
C ALA A 46 -4.07 0.13 11.57
N GLY A 47 -2.74 0.16 11.74
CA GLY A 47 -1.88 1.16 11.13
C GLY A 47 -1.57 2.38 12.00
N GLU A 48 -2.15 2.50 13.20
CA GLU A 48 -1.60 3.33 14.27
C GLU A 48 -0.25 2.70 14.65
N GLY A 49 0.84 3.26 14.13
CA GLY A 49 2.10 2.53 13.96
C GLY A 49 2.56 1.73 15.19
N ARG A 50 3.25 0.61 14.92
CA ARG A 50 4.24 0.07 15.85
C ARG A 50 5.45 1.01 15.92
N ARG A 51 5.23 2.30 16.16
CA ARG A 51 6.27 3.29 16.47
C ARG A 51 6.66 3.04 17.93
N GLY A 52 7.56 2.07 18.12
CA GLY A 52 8.47 2.03 19.25
C GLY A 52 9.79 2.67 18.82
#